data_AF-A0A101JN69-F1
#
_entry.id   AF-A0A101JN69-F1
#
_cell.length_a   1.000
_cell.length_b   1.000
_cell.length_c   1.000
_cell.angle_alpha   90.00
_cell.angle_beta   90.00
_cell.angle_gamma   90.00
#
_symmetry.space_group_name_H-M   'P 1'
#
loop_
_entity.id
_entity.type
_entity.pdbx_description
1 polymer ?
#
loop_
_entity_poly.entity_id
_entity_poly.type
_entity_poly.pdbx_seq_one_letter_code
_entity_poly.pdbx_strand_id
1 'polypeptide(L)'
;MRLFFQEINESSLLTLIQLAMKASVQYNDFVGTAAADISDHTSLNEFLGSRGVDLDRYNAIGSRFYANYNDGFRASIICVDNQKSSEKEKYIVSLSFEEPFDKDEFFDLFKRFEVLITVKNDSYQDQEINDEVIVDDREITE
;
A
#
# COMPACT_ATOMS: atom_id res chain seq x y z
N MET A 1 -30.25 -10.93 -46.38
CA MET A 1 -29.40 -9.81 -45.93
C MET A 1 -28.90 -10.16 -44.53
N ARG A 2 -27.69 -10.75 -44.44
CA ARG A 2 -27.06 -11.13 -43.17
C ARG A 2 -26.31 -9.90 -42.65
N LEU A 3 -26.70 -9.39 -41.49
CA LEU A 3 -25.86 -8.46 -40.74
C LEU A 3 -24.84 -9.28 -39.96
N PHE A 4 -23.59 -9.29 -40.46
CA PHE A 4 -22.43 -9.66 -39.66
C PHE A 4 -22.08 -8.43 -38.82
N PHE A 5 -22.36 -8.48 -37.52
CA PHE A 5 -21.63 -7.66 -36.57
C PHE A 5 -20.41 -8.46 -36.14
N GLN A 6 -19.29 -8.19 -36.81
CA GLN A 6 -17.98 -8.60 -36.35
C GLN A 6 -17.19 -7.32 -36.16
N GLU A 7 -17.14 -6.84 -34.92
CA GLU A 7 -16.02 -6.09 -34.33
C GLU A 7 -16.41 -5.67 -32.92
N ILE A 8 -16.10 -6.53 -31.95
CA ILE A 8 -15.49 -6.03 -30.73
C ILE A 8 -14.27 -6.89 -30.51
N ASN A 9 -13.08 -6.32 -30.70
CA ASN A 9 -11.90 -6.91 -30.12
C ASN A 9 -11.82 -6.41 -28.67
N GLU A 10 -12.58 -7.04 -27.77
CA GLU A 10 -12.49 -6.84 -26.32
C GLU A 10 -11.14 -7.33 -25.74
N SER A 11 -10.30 -7.95 -26.57
CA SER A 11 -9.01 -8.49 -26.17
C SER A 11 -8.01 -7.43 -25.66
N SER A 12 -8.30 -6.14 -25.77
CA SER A 12 -7.40 -5.03 -25.38
C SER A 12 -7.94 -4.05 -24.32
N LEU A 13 -9.21 -4.18 -23.87
CA LEU A 13 -9.82 -3.19 -22.95
C LEU A 13 -10.11 -3.71 -21.52
N LEU A 14 -10.08 -5.02 -21.26
CA LEU A 14 -10.49 -5.58 -19.96
C LEU A 14 -9.50 -6.57 -19.33
N THR A 15 -8.45 -6.97 -20.05
CA THR A 15 -7.43 -7.90 -19.52
C THR A 15 -6.45 -7.25 -18.53
N LEU A 16 -6.57 -5.95 -18.26
CA LEU A 16 -5.76 -5.23 -17.28
C LEU A 16 -6.61 -4.32 -16.38
N ILE A 17 -7.69 -4.84 -15.79
CA ILE A 17 -8.02 -4.38 -14.44
C ILE A 17 -6.83 -4.83 -13.59
N GLN A 18 -5.79 -3.99 -13.56
CA GLN A 18 -4.74 -4.07 -12.57
C GLN A 18 -5.48 -4.20 -11.23
N LEU A 19 -5.35 -5.35 -10.56
CA LEU A 19 -5.63 -5.48 -9.13
C LEU A 19 -4.70 -4.50 -8.41
N ALA A 20 -5.05 -3.22 -8.45
CA ALA A 20 -4.15 -2.16 -8.06
C ALA A 20 -4.23 -2.05 -6.54
N MET A 21 -3.12 -2.37 -5.88
CA MET A 21 -2.92 -2.05 -4.46
C MET A 21 -2.92 -0.53 -4.32
N LYS A 22 -4.08 0.06 -4.02
CA LYS A 22 -4.26 1.50 -3.84
C LYS A 22 -4.86 1.76 -2.47
N ALA A 23 -4.31 2.74 -1.78
CA ALA A 23 -4.93 3.27 -0.57
C ALA A 23 -6.29 3.88 -0.91
N SER A 24 -7.25 3.76 0.01
CA SER A 24 -8.56 4.39 -0.12
C SER A 24 -9.18 4.66 1.25
N VAL A 25 -9.92 5.74 1.33
CA VAL A 25 -10.75 6.15 2.46
C VAL A 25 -12.10 6.65 1.93
N GLN A 26 -13.04 6.96 2.84
CA GLN A 26 -14.42 7.30 2.48
C GLN A 26 -14.54 8.44 1.45
N TYR A 27 -13.82 9.54 1.65
CA TYR A 27 -13.90 10.72 0.77
C TYR A 27 -12.83 10.73 -0.32
N ASN A 28 -11.65 10.17 -0.03
CA ASN A 28 -10.56 9.97 -1.00
C ASN A 28 -10.11 11.27 -1.70
N ASP A 29 -10.10 12.38 -0.93
CA ASP A 29 -9.77 13.73 -1.41
C ASP A 29 -8.29 13.93 -1.72
N PHE A 30 -7.43 13.08 -1.15
CA PHE A 30 -6.00 13.06 -1.40
C PHE A 30 -5.58 11.69 -1.92
N VAL A 31 -4.65 11.68 -2.87
CA VAL A 31 -4.08 10.47 -3.47
C VAL A 31 -2.58 10.67 -3.66
N GLY A 32 -1.84 9.58 -3.82
CA GLY A 32 -0.41 9.68 -4.12
C GLY A 32 0.30 8.35 -4.01
N THR A 33 1.59 8.43 -3.70
CA THR A 33 2.52 7.29 -3.72
C THR A 33 3.19 7.13 -2.35
N ALA A 34 3.71 5.93 -2.12
CA ALA A 34 4.57 5.65 -0.98
C ALA A 34 5.77 4.84 -1.46
N ALA A 35 6.92 5.07 -0.84
CA ALA A 35 8.16 4.34 -1.11
C ALA A 35 8.83 3.97 0.21
N ALA A 36 9.51 2.83 0.24
CA ALA A 36 10.19 2.37 1.44
C ALA A 36 11.43 1.54 1.11
N ASP A 37 12.48 1.70 1.91
CA ASP A 37 13.64 0.83 1.91
C ASP A 37 13.45 -0.29 2.94
N ILE A 38 13.86 -1.51 2.57
CA ILE A 38 13.87 -2.67 3.48
C ILE A 38 14.74 -2.34 4.69
N SER A 39 14.28 -2.68 5.90
CA SER A 39 15.05 -2.53 7.13
C SER A 39 16.35 -3.34 7.09
N ASP A 40 17.43 -2.81 7.68
CA ASP A 40 18.71 -3.54 7.81
C ASP A 40 18.62 -4.65 8.88
N HIS A 41 17.57 -4.65 9.70
CA HIS A 41 17.44 -5.50 10.89
C HIS A 41 16.31 -6.53 10.79
N THR A 42 15.39 -6.37 9.86
CA THR A 42 14.24 -7.25 9.68
C THR A 42 13.66 -7.14 8.27
N SER A 43 12.83 -8.10 7.92
CA SER A 43 12.00 -8.13 6.73
C SER A 43 10.57 -8.44 7.11
N LEU A 44 9.62 -8.20 6.20
CA LEU A 44 8.22 -8.51 6.45
C LEU A 44 8.01 -10.01 6.78
N ASN A 45 8.74 -10.92 6.13
CA ASN A 45 8.64 -12.35 6.42
C ASN A 45 9.27 -12.72 7.78
N GLU A 46 10.39 -12.10 8.17
CA GLU A 46 10.98 -12.31 9.51
C GLU A 46 10.04 -11.83 10.61
N PHE A 47 9.39 -10.67 10.41
CA PHE A 47 8.35 -10.16 11.29
C PHE A 47 7.14 -11.11 11.40
N LEU A 48 6.64 -11.61 10.26
CA LEU A 48 5.56 -12.60 10.25
C LEU A 48 5.95 -13.87 11.03
N GLY A 49 7.18 -14.35 10.81
CA GLY A 49 7.74 -15.49 11.52
C GLY A 49 7.83 -15.27 13.03
N SER A 50 8.25 -14.08 13.47
CA SER A 50 8.31 -13.74 14.90
C SER A 50 6.93 -13.65 15.55
N ARG A 51 5.88 -13.38 14.77
CA ARG A 51 4.46 -13.44 15.18
C ARG A 51 3.85 -14.85 15.05
N GLY A 52 4.64 -15.87 14.72
CA GLY A 52 4.19 -17.27 14.63
C GLY A 52 3.38 -17.60 13.37
N VAL A 53 3.48 -16.79 12.32
CA VAL A 53 2.79 -17.04 11.05
C VAL A 53 3.53 -18.13 10.27
N ASP A 54 2.75 -19.06 9.69
CA ASP A 54 3.24 -20.08 8.76
C ASP A 54 3.73 -19.43 7.46
N LEU A 55 5.05 -19.33 7.30
CA LEU A 55 5.71 -18.72 6.14
C LEU A 55 5.69 -19.60 4.88
N ASP A 56 5.46 -20.90 5.01
CA ASP A 56 5.25 -21.77 3.85
C ASP A 56 3.90 -21.45 3.20
N ARG A 57 2.91 -21.12 4.03
CA ARG A 57 1.60 -20.68 3.57
C ARG A 57 1.57 -19.20 3.17
N TYR A 58 2.05 -18.30 4.00
CA TYR A 58 1.91 -16.86 3.80
C TYR A 58 3.25 -16.21 3.48
N ASN A 59 3.41 -15.74 2.24
CA ASN A 59 4.58 -14.99 1.82
C ASN A 59 4.25 -13.49 1.74
N ALA A 60 4.93 -12.67 2.55
CA ALA A 60 4.74 -11.22 2.56
C ALA A 60 5.16 -10.58 1.23
N ILE A 61 4.36 -9.63 0.77
CA ILE A 61 4.60 -8.84 -0.46
C ILE A 61 4.38 -7.33 -0.29
N GLY A 62 3.94 -6.90 0.90
CA GLY A 62 3.73 -5.48 1.19
C GLY A 62 3.12 -5.27 2.56
N SER A 63 2.81 -4.04 2.88
CA SER A 63 2.17 -3.66 4.14
C SER A 63 1.13 -2.57 3.90
N ARG A 64 0.24 -2.39 4.87
CA ARG A 64 -0.74 -1.32 4.90
C ARG A 64 -0.80 -0.76 6.31
N PHE A 65 -0.90 0.55 6.43
CA PHE A 65 -1.38 1.18 7.66
C PHE A 65 -2.59 2.08 7.38
N TYR A 66 -3.36 2.33 8.42
CA TYR A 66 -4.48 3.25 8.44
C TYR A 66 -4.46 4.00 9.76
N ALA A 67 -4.60 5.33 9.69
CA ALA A 67 -4.65 6.23 10.84
C ALA A 67 -5.93 7.09 10.81
N ASN A 68 -6.46 7.47 11.98
CA ASN A 68 -7.57 8.41 12.11
C ASN A 68 -7.39 9.36 13.31
N TYR A 69 -8.30 10.33 13.45
CA TYR A 69 -8.23 11.43 14.43
C TYR A 69 -8.19 11.02 15.91
N ASN A 70 -8.55 9.78 16.27
CA ASN A 70 -8.66 9.34 17.67
C ASN A 70 -7.56 8.33 18.05
N ASP A 71 -6.33 8.58 17.60
CA ASP A 71 -5.19 7.67 17.73
C ASP A 71 -5.42 6.26 17.15
N GLY A 72 -6.47 6.08 16.35
CA GLY A 72 -6.80 4.82 15.74
C GLY A 72 -5.77 4.47 14.69
N PHE A 73 -4.81 3.62 15.04
CA PHE A 73 -3.84 3.03 14.12
C PHE A 73 -4.16 1.56 13.88
N ARG A 74 -4.10 1.15 12.61
CA ARG A 74 -4.21 -0.25 12.21
C ARG A 74 -3.19 -0.52 11.14
N ALA A 75 -2.33 -1.50 11.37
CA ALA A 75 -1.43 -2.01 10.36
C ALA A 75 -1.73 -3.46 10.02
N SER A 76 -1.36 -3.85 8.80
CA SER A 76 -1.45 -5.22 8.31
C SER A 76 -0.33 -5.54 7.34
N ILE A 77 0.02 -6.81 7.23
CA ILE A 77 0.97 -7.31 6.24
C ILE A 77 0.18 -7.94 5.09
N ILE A 78 0.48 -7.50 3.87
CA ILE A 78 -0.12 -8.03 2.66
C ILE A 78 0.68 -9.26 2.23
N CYS A 79 0.01 -10.40 2.09
CA CYS A 79 0.65 -11.68 1.79
C CYS A 79 0.00 -12.36 0.59
N VAL A 80 0.77 -13.19 -0.09
CA VAL A 80 0.25 -14.27 -0.95
C VAL A 80 -0.04 -15.47 -0.05
N ASP A 81 -1.27 -15.99 -0.09
CA ASP A 81 -1.61 -17.29 0.51
C ASP A 81 -1.29 -18.39 -0.52
N ASN A 82 -0.14 -19.05 -0.36
CA ASN A 82 0.36 -20.09 -1.26
C ASN A 82 -0.56 -21.31 -1.33
N GLN A 83 -1.34 -21.60 -0.28
CA GLN A 83 -2.25 -22.74 -0.27
C GLN A 83 -3.53 -22.47 -1.06
N LYS A 84 -3.94 -21.20 -1.18
CA LYS A 84 -5.11 -20.79 -1.97
C LYS A 84 -4.74 -20.29 -3.37
N SER A 85 -3.48 -19.95 -3.57
CA SER A 85 -2.97 -19.51 -4.86
C SER A 85 -2.90 -20.66 -5.86
N SER A 86 -3.00 -20.32 -7.15
CA SER A 86 -2.76 -21.23 -8.27
C SER A 86 -1.57 -20.73 -9.11
N GLU A 87 -1.19 -21.49 -10.13
CA GLU A 87 -0.17 -21.04 -11.09
C GLU A 87 -0.62 -19.81 -11.90
N LYS A 88 -1.94 -19.64 -12.09
CA LYS A 88 -2.51 -18.56 -12.92
C LYS A 88 -2.92 -17.33 -12.13
N GLU A 89 -3.21 -17.50 -10.84
CA GLU A 89 -3.79 -16.44 -10.01
C GLU A 89 -3.26 -16.53 -8.58
N LYS A 90 -2.76 -15.40 -8.08
CA LYS A 90 -2.29 -15.25 -6.69
C LYS A 90 -3.45 -14.84 -5.80
N TYR A 91 -3.62 -15.54 -4.68
CA TYR A 91 -4.61 -15.19 -3.67
C TYR A 91 -3.99 -14.24 -2.65
N ILE A 92 -4.35 -12.96 -2.72
CA ILE A 92 -3.78 -11.91 -1.87
C ILE A 92 -4.65 -11.71 -0.62
N VAL A 93 -4.01 -11.74 0.56
CA VAL A 93 -4.67 -11.52 1.85
C VAL A 93 -3.99 -10.38 2.61
N SER A 94 -4.76 -9.72 3.48
CA SER A 94 -4.25 -8.75 4.45
C SER A 94 -4.29 -9.40 5.83
N LEU A 95 -3.13 -9.71 6.39
CA LEU A 95 -2.99 -10.28 7.73
C LEU A 95 -2.96 -9.17 8.78
N SER A 96 -3.90 -9.21 9.70
CA SER A 96 -3.94 -8.37 10.90
C SER A 96 -3.88 -9.27 12.14
N PHE A 97 -3.32 -8.75 13.23
CA PHE A 97 -3.10 -9.49 14.46
C PHE A 97 -4.08 -9.05 15.56
N GLU A 98 -4.38 -9.96 16.49
CA GLU A 98 -5.17 -9.63 17.68
C GLU A 98 -4.36 -8.79 18.66
N GLU A 99 -3.09 -9.15 18.86
CA GLU A 99 -2.13 -8.27 19.52
C GLU A 99 -1.88 -7.05 18.63
N PRO A 100 -2.09 -5.83 19.15
CA PRO A 100 -2.00 -4.61 18.35
C PRO A 100 -0.65 -4.52 17.64
N PHE A 101 -0.72 -4.12 16.38
CA PHE A 101 0.43 -3.67 15.62
C PHE A 101 0.58 -2.19 15.95
N ASP A 102 1.56 -1.82 16.78
CA ASP A 102 1.76 -0.42 17.14
C ASP A 102 2.45 0.36 16.00
N LYS A 103 2.52 1.68 16.14
CA LYS A 103 3.07 2.57 15.11
C LYS A 103 4.58 2.34 14.93
N ASP A 104 5.30 2.19 16.02
CA ASP A 104 6.77 2.11 16.01
C ASP A 104 7.19 0.77 15.39
N GLU A 105 6.54 -0.32 15.80
CA GLU A 105 6.74 -1.66 15.24
C GLU A 105 6.45 -1.72 13.73
N PHE A 106 5.47 -0.96 13.25
CA PHE A 106 5.20 -0.86 11.81
C PHE A 106 6.31 -0.11 11.07
N PHE A 107 6.74 1.05 11.59
CA PHE A 107 7.76 1.86 10.93
C PHE A 107 9.16 1.23 11.01
N ASP A 108 9.46 0.44 12.05
CA ASP A 108 10.72 -0.30 12.20
C ASP A 108 10.94 -1.38 11.11
N LEU A 109 9.88 -1.78 10.40
CA LEU A 109 9.99 -2.64 9.22
C LEU A 109 10.72 -1.98 8.05
N PHE A 110 10.86 -0.65 8.07
CA PHE A 110 11.42 0.14 7.00
C PHE A 110 12.57 1.00 7.52
N LYS A 111 13.71 1.00 6.81
CA LYS A 111 14.82 1.91 7.15
C LYS A 111 14.49 3.35 6.77
N ARG A 112 13.72 3.52 5.70
CA ARG A 112 13.22 4.80 5.19
C ARG A 112 11.80 4.57 4.70
N PHE A 113 10.89 5.47 5.05
CA PHE A 113 9.50 5.40 4.64
C PHE A 113 9.03 6.80 4.25
N GLU A 114 8.62 6.97 3.00
CA GLU A 114 8.14 8.23 2.45
C GLU A 114 6.73 8.07 1.90
N VAL A 115 5.88 9.06 2.19
CA VAL A 115 4.53 9.16 1.65
C VAL A 115 4.37 10.54 1.01
N LEU A 116 4.06 10.55 -0.27
CA LEU A 116 3.71 11.76 -1.02
C LEU A 116 2.23 11.74 -1.32
N ILE A 117 1.49 12.76 -0.88
CA ILE A 117 0.06 12.92 -1.16
C ILE A 117 -0.22 14.28 -1.80
N THR A 118 -1.13 14.30 -2.75
CA THR A 118 -1.62 15.52 -3.40
C THR A 118 -3.14 15.54 -3.37
N VAL A 119 -3.72 16.74 -3.48
CA VAL A 119 -5.18 16.85 -3.68
C VAL A 119 -5.53 16.07 -4.94
N LYS A 120 -6.55 15.22 -4.84
CA LYS A 120 -7.06 14.44 -5.96
C LYS A 120 -7.67 15.38 -6.99
N ASN A 121 -6.83 15.79 -7.92
CA ASN A 121 -7.11 16.57 -9.09
C ASN A 121 -6.19 16.04 -10.20
N ASP A 122 -6.63 16.14 -11.45
CA ASP A 122 -5.94 15.59 -12.62
C ASP A 122 -4.64 16.34 -12.96
N SER A 123 -4.34 17.45 -12.27
CA SER A 123 -3.23 18.34 -12.61
C SER A 123 -1.97 18.19 -11.75
N TYR A 124 -2.07 17.61 -10.54
CA TYR A 124 -0.94 17.55 -9.59
C TYR A 124 -0.28 16.18 -9.46
N GLN A 125 -0.92 15.10 -9.91
CA GLN A 125 -0.43 13.72 -9.72
C GLN A 125 0.84 13.42 -10.53
N ASP A 126 1.07 14.15 -11.62
CA ASP A 126 2.21 13.97 -12.53
C ASP A 126 3.26 15.09 -12.38
N GLN A 127 3.19 15.90 -11.32
CA GLN A 127 4.11 17.01 -11.08
C GLN A 127 5.27 16.58 -10.19
N GLU A 128 6.45 17.15 -10.44
CA GLU A 128 7.62 17.03 -9.57
C GLU A 128 7.66 18.18 -8.55
N ILE A 129 8.29 17.94 -7.40
CA ILE A 129 8.60 19.00 -6.43
C ILE A 129 9.80 19.77 -6.97
N ASN A 130 9.58 21.05 -7.31
CA ASN A 130 10.62 21.89 -7.91
C ASN A 130 11.66 22.38 -6.90
N ASP A 131 11.27 22.59 -5.64
CA ASP A 131 12.13 23.11 -4.58
C ASP A 131 11.56 22.75 -3.20
N GLU A 132 12.44 22.67 -2.20
CA GLU A 132 12.08 22.46 -0.80
C GLU A 132 12.30 23.78 -0.04
N VAL A 133 11.20 24.43 0.35
CA VAL A 133 11.25 25.70 1.08
C VAL A 133 10.99 25.45 2.56
N ILE A 134 11.97 25.78 3.40
CA ILE A 134 11.85 25.69 4.86
C ILE A 134 11.29 27.01 5.39
N VAL A 135 10.13 26.94 6.05
CA VAL A 135 9.54 28.08 6.77
C VAL A 135 10.01 28.04 8.22
N ASP A 136 10.53 29.15 8.73
CA ASP A 136 10.88 29.29 10.15
C ASP A 136 9.63 29.62 10.96
N ASP A 137 9.08 28.63 11.66
CA ASP A 137 7.86 28.72 12.47
C ASP A 137 8.14 28.60 13.98
N ARG A 138 9.40 28.73 14.40
CA ARG A 138 9.78 28.66 15.82
C ARG A 138 9.15 29.82 16.58
N GLU A 139 8.45 29.53 17.67
CA GLU A 139 7.88 30.57 18.53
C GLU A 139 9.02 31.42 19.15
N ILE A 140 8.93 32.74 18.99
CA ILE A 140 9.80 33.68 19.70
C ILE A 140 9.31 33.71 21.15
N THR A 141 9.97 32.95 22.02
CA THR A 141 9.82 33.14 23.47
C THR A 141 10.56 34.42 23.86
N GLU A 142 9.83 35.47 24.23
CA GLU A 142 10.36 36.69 24.88
C GLU A 142 10.89 36.43 26.30
#